data_AF-A0A820LQW5-F1
#
_entry.id   AF-A0A820LQW5-F1
#
_cell.length_a   1.000
_cell.length_b   1.000
_cell.length_c   1.000
_cell.angle_alpha   90.00
_cell.angle_beta   90.00
_cell.angle_gamma   90.00
#
_symmetry.space_group_name_H-M   'P 1'
#
loop_
_entity.id
_entity.type
_entity.pdbx_description
1 polymer ?
#
loop_
_entity_poly.entity_id
_entity_poly.type
_entity_poly.pdbx_seq_one_letter_code
_entity_poly.pdbx_strand_id
1 'polypeptide(L)'
;LETNRRHSVRQGLHLLSQSLYNRHFLLLIIRTLEADKINFRLQDRMQFASLISILLQDNIEYFTEILKILLRELIEKSLQHDRNNSKILLRSNASIAEKMLSNWFSFLLFGYIKVKFKF
;
A
#
# COMPACT_ATOMS: atom_id res chain seq x y z
N LEU A 1 -26.82 1.28 24.27
CA LEU A 1 -26.89 1.05 22.80
C LEU A 1 -25.64 1.57 22.07
N GLU A 2 -25.22 2.82 22.28
CA GLU A 2 -23.98 3.35 21.66
C GLU A 2 -22.70 2.68 22.14
N THR A 3 -22.64 2.28 23.41
CA THR A 3 -21.51 1.55 24.02
C THR A 3 -21.30 0.18 23.38
N ASN A 4 -22.38 -0.58 23.15
CA ASN A 4 -22.32 -1.88 22.46
C ASN A 4 -21.85 -1.72 21.01
N ARG A 5 -22.36 -0.70 20.29
CA ARG A 5 -21.91 -0.41 18.91
C ARG A 5 -20.41 -0.09 18.85
N ARG A 6 -19.92 0.76 19.76
CA ARG A 6 -18.49 1.10 19.85
C ARG A 6 -17.63 -0.13 20.16
N HIS A 7 -18.11 -1.03 21.01
CA HIS A 7 -17.41 -2.27 21.33
C HIS A 7 -17.31 -3.20 20.10
N SER A 8 -18.43 -3.45 19.41
CA SER A 8 -18.44 -4.27 18.19
C SER A 8 -17.57 -3.69 17.07
N VAL A 9 -17.58 -2.36 16.87
CA VAL A 9 -16.72 -1.69 15.88
C VAL A 9 -15.25 -1.89 16.23
N ARG A 10 -14.85 -1.70 17.50
CA ARG A 10 -13.47 -1.92 17.93
C ARG A 10 -13.02 -3.36 17.72
N GLN A 11 -13.87 -4.33 18.03
CA GLN A 11 -13.59 -5.74 17.81
C GLN A 11 -13.40 -6.05 16.31
N GLY A 12 -14.28 -5.52 15.46
CA GLY A 12 -14.16 -5.66 14.00
C GLY A 12 -12.87 -5.05 13.46
N LEU A 13 -12.50 -3.85 13.92
CA LEU A 13 -11.25 -3.19 13.53
C LEU A 13 -10.01 -3.98 13.99
N HIS A 14 -10.06 -4.60 15.17
CA HIS A 14 -8.97 -5.45 15.64
C HIS A 14 -8.78 -6.69 14.74
N LEU A 15 -9.87 -7.38 14.40
CA LEU A 15 -9.84 -8.53 13.50
C LEU A 15 -9.39 -8.13 12.08
N LEU A 16 -9.81 -6.96 11.61
CA LEU A 16 -9.35 -6.41 10.33
C LEU A 16 -7.84 -6.13 10.36
N SER A 17 -7.34 -5.50 11.43
CA SER A 17 -5.90 -5.25 11.60
C SER A 17 -5.11 -6.55 11.57
N GLN A 18 -5.53 -7.57 12.32
CA GLN A 18 -4.90 -8.90 12.29
C GLN A 18 -4.89 -9.50 10.87
N SER A 19 -5.98 -9.32 10.13
CA SER A 19 -6.07 -9.80 8.74
C SER A 19 -5.11 -9.02 7.82
N LEU A 20 -4.93 -7.72 8.01
CA LEU A 20 -4.00 -6.90 7.22
C LEU A 20 -2.52 -7.22 7.51
N TYR A 21 -2.20 -7.72 8.70
CA TYR A 21 -0.88 -8.29 9.00
C TYR A 21 -0.68 -9.73 8.49
N ASN A 22 -1.71 -10.35 7.91
CA ASN A 22 -1.54 -11.59 7.16
C ASN A 22 -1.13 -11.28 5.72
N ARG A 23 0.08 -11.70 5.35
CA ARG A 23 0.67 -11.46 4.03
C ARG A 23 -0.25 -11.85 2.87
N HIS A 24 -0.89 -13.03 2.95
CA HIS A 24 -1.73 -13.53 1.88
C HIS A 24 -2.99 -12.68 1.72
N PHE A 25 -3.63 -12.33 2.83
CA PHE A 25 -4.82 -11.48 2.83
C PHE A 25 -4.51 -10.09 2.27
N LEU A 26 -3.43 -9.45 2.73
CA LEU A 26 -3.06 -8.11 2.29
C LEU A 26 -2.73 -8.07 0.78
N LEU A 27 -1.96 -9.04 0.29
CA LEU A 27 -1.67 -9.13 -1.14
C LEU A 27 -2.95 -9.42 -1.95
N LEU A 28 -3.83 -10.29 -1.44
CA LEU A 28 -5.10 -10.61 -2.11
C LEU A 28 -5.97 -9.36 -2.23
N ILE A 29 -6.22 -8.63 -1.15
CA ILE A 29 -7.08 -7.45 -1.18
C ILE A 29 -6.51 -6.35 -2.09
N ILE A 30 -5.18 -6.13 -2.09
CA ILE A 30 -4.53 -5.18 -3.00
C ILE A 30 -4.78 -5.59 -4.45
N ARG A 31 -4.54 -6.86 -4.81
CA ARG A 31 -4.76 -7.36 -6.17
C ARG A 31 -6.22 -7.25 -6.59
N THR A 32 -7.15 -7.58 -5.70
CA THR A 32 -8.60 -7.49 -5.97
C THR A 32 -9.01 -6.04 -6.24
N LEU A 33 -8.56 -5.10 -5.40
CA LEU A 33 -8.86 -3.67 -5.57
C LEU A 33 -8.21 -3.09 -6.84
N GLU A 34 -7.00 -3.51 -7.19
CA GLU A 34 -6.36 -3.06 -8.43
C GLU A 34 -7.03 -3.62 -9.69
N ALA A 35 -7.56 -4.84 -9.63
CA ALA A 35 -8.28 -5.48 -10.72
C ALA A 35 -9.63 -4.83 -11.00
N ASP A 36 -10.34 -4.37 -9.97
CA ASP A 36 -11.63 -3.68 -10.12
C ASP A 36 -11.45 -2.22 -10.56
N LYS A 37 -11.09 -2.03 -11.84
CA LYS A 37 -10.92 -0.69 -12.45
C LYS A 37 -12.23 0.08 -12.64
N ILE A 38 -13.38 -0.59 -12.56
CA ILE A 38 -14.69 0.02 -12.82
C ILE A 38 -15.20 0.70 -11.56
N ASN A 39 -15.18 0.01 -10.43
CA ASN A 39 -15.71 0.55 -9.17
C ASN A 39 -14.63 1.22 -8.31
N PHE A 40 -13.37 0.83 -8.46
CA PHE A 40 -12.27 1.33 -7.62
C PHE A 40 -11.34 2.25 -8.44
N ARG A 41 -11.60 3.56 -8.36
CA ARG A 41 -10.93 4.58 -9.18
C ARG A 41 -9.50 4.81 -8.72
N LEU A 42 -8.71 5.51 -9.54
CA LEU A 42 -7.32 5.85 -9.20
C LEU A 42 -7.21 6.57 -7.85
N GLN A 43 -8.12 7.51 -7.55
CA GLN A 43 -8.12 8.23 -6.28
C GLN A 43 -8.33 7.29 -5.08
N ASP A 44 -9.26 6.34 -5.18
CA ASP A 44 -9.54 5.38 -4.12
C ASP A 44 -8.33 4.46 -3.88
N ARG A 45 -7.62 4.08 -4.95
CA ARG A 45 -6.35 3.34 -4.88
C ARG A 45 -5.28 4.13 -4.15
N MET A 46 -5.11 5.41 -4.46
CA MET A 46 -4.10 6.25 -3.83
C MET A 46 -4.41 6.48 -2.35
N GLN A 47 -5.69 6.63 -2.01
CA GLN A 47 -6.13 6.75 -0.62
C GLN A 47 -5.88 5.45 0.15
N PHE A 48 -6.28 4.31 -0.40
CA PHE A 48 -6.04 2.99 0.20
C PHE A 48 -4.55 2.73 0.40
N ALA A 49 -3.71 3.00 -0.60
CA ALA A 49 -2.26 2.88 -0.51
C ALA A 49 -1.70 3.69 0.66
N SER A 50 -2.19 4.91 0.86
CA SER A 50 -1.75 5.79 1.94
C SER A 50 -2.19 5.29 3.32
N LEU A 51 -3.44 4.84 3.45
CA LEU A 51 -3.97 4.26 4.69
C LEU A 51 -3.22 2.99 5.09
N ILE A 52 -2.99 2.07 4.16
CA ILE A 52 -2.22 0.86 4.42
C ILE A 52 -0.77 1.20 4.76
N SER A 53 -0.15 2.17 4.06
CA SER A 53 1.23 2.57 4.38
C SER A 53 1.36 3.03 5.84
N ILE A 54 0.39 3.81 6.35
CA ILE A 54 0.37 4.24 7.76
C ILE A 54 0.22 3.03 8.70
N LEU A 55 -0.69 2.10 8.40
CA LEU A 55 -0.88 0.90 9.22
C LEU A 55 0.38 0.02 9.28
N LEU A 56 1.12 -0.08 8.17
CA LEU A 56 2.31 -0.91 8.09
C LEU A 56 3.58 -0.21 8.57
N GLN A 57 3.56 1.11 8.79
CA GLN A 57 4.74 1.88 9.20
C GLN A 57 5.35 1.36 10.50
N ASP A 58 4.52 0.88 11.44
CA ASP A 58 4.96 0.32 12.72
C ASP A 58 5.80 -0.96 12.57
N ASN A 59 5.67 -1.65 11.43
CA ASN A 59 6.47 -2.81 11.08
C ASN A 59 7.05 -2.66 9.66
N ILE A 60 8.10 -1.85 9.56
CA ILE A 60 8.75 -1.52 8.28
C ILE A 60 9.33 -2.75 7.58
N GLU A 61 9.71 -3.80 8.31
CA GLU A 61 10.19 -5.06 7.74
C GLU A 61 9.09 -5.73 6.93
N TYR A 62 7.92 -5.94 7.55
CA TYR A 62 6.74 -6.48 6.87
C TYR A 62 6.28 -5.59 5.70
N PHE A 63 6.29 -4.26 5.89
CA PHE A 63 5.98 -3.34 4.80
C PHE A 63 6.93 -3.55 3.61
N THR A 64 8.24 -3.65 3.88
CA THR A 64 9.25 -3.87 2.83
C THR A 64 9.05 -5.22 2.14
N GLU A 65 8.71 -6.28 2.86
CA GLU A 65 8.39 -7.58 2.26
C GLU A 65 7.21 -7.49 1.28
N ILE A 66 6.10 -6.87 1.70
CA ILE A 66 4.92 -6.67 0.85
C ILE A 66 5.28 -5.85 -0.39
N LEU A 67 6.03 -4.76 -0.21
CA LEU A 67 6.48 -3.92 -1.33
C LEU A 67 7.33 -4.68 -2.34
N LYS A 68 8.29 -5.51 -1.89
CA LYS A 68 9.12 -6.32 -2.80
C LYS A 68 8.26 -7.23 -3.69
N ILE A 69 7.24 -7.85 -3.11
CA ILE A 69 6.33 -8.74 -3.85
C ILE A 69 5.51 -7.93 -4.87
N LEU A 70 4.90 -6.83 -4.44
CA LEU A 70 4.07 -5.99 -5.31
C LEU A 70 4.87 -5.35 -6.46
N LEU A 71 6.10 -4.89 -6.18
CA LEU A 71 6.98 -4.33 -7.21
C LEU A 71 7.45 -5.38 -8.21
N ARG A 72 7.77 -6.60 -7.75
CA ARG A 72 8.06 -7.72 -8.65
C ARG A 72 6.89 -7.98 -9.59
N GLU A 73 5.67 -8.08 -9.06
CA GLU A 73 4.46 -8.27 -9.88
C GLU A 73 4.23 -7.13 -10.87
N LEU A 74 4.49 -5.89 -10.46
CA LEU A 74 4.37 -4.73 -11.33
C LEU A 74 5.37 -4.79 -12.49
N ILE A 75 6.62 -5.17 -12.21
CA ILE A 75 7.66 -5.38 -13.23
C ILE A 75 7.23 -6.50 -14.18
N GLU A 76 6.83 -7.66 -13.66
CA GLU A 76 6.40 -8.80 -14.48
C GLU A 76 5.23 -8.43 -15.40
N LYS A 77 4.20 -7.75 -14.89
CA LYS A 77 3.06 -7.26 -15.69
C LYS A 77 3.50 -6.27 -16.77
N SER A 78 4.42 -5.36 -16.45
CA SER A 78 4.91 -4.39 -17.43
C SER A 78 5.69 -5.04 -18.58
N LEU A 79 6.50 -6.05 -18.28
CA LEU A 79 7.29 -6.78 -19.27
C LEU A 79 6.40 -7.63 -20.19
N GLN A 80 5.27 -8.12 -19.67
CA GLN A 80 4.29 -8.91 -20.42
C GLN A 80 3.39 -8.05 -21.31
N HIS A 81 2.96 -6.87 -20.84
CA HIS A 81 2.04 -6.01 -21.58
C HIS A 81 2.71 -5.05 -22.58
N ASP A 82 3.95 -4.60 -22.34
CA ASP A 82 4.58 -3.53 -23.13
C ASP A 82 5.93 -3.94 -23.74
N ARG A 83 5.90 -4.62 -24.91
CA ARG A 83 7.13 -4.80 -25.73
C ARG A 83 7.69 -3.48 -26.31
N ASN A 84 6.90 -2.40 -26.32
CA ASN A 84 7.28 -1.12 -26.95
C ASN A 84 7.52 0.04 -25.99
N ASN A 85 7.30 -0.09 -24.66
CA ASN A 85 7.37 1.06 -23.75
C ASN A 85 7.86 0.74 -22.32
N SER A 86 8.94 -0.03 -22.21
CA SER A 86 9.68 -0.28 -20.95
C SER A 86 10.18 0.99 -20.22
N LYS A 87 9.97 2.20 -20.77
CA LYS A 87 10.40 3.50 -20.20
C LYS A 87 9.32 4.20 -19.34
N ILE A 88 8.14 3.59 -19.14
CA ILE A 88 6.99 4.21 -18.43
C ILE A 88 6.76 3.63 -17.02
N LEU A 89 7.45 2.54 -16.65
CA LEU A 89 7.38 1.98 -15.28
C LEU A 89 7.78 3.07 -14.25
N LEU A 90 6.97 3.27 -13.20
CA LEU A 90 7.22 4.24 -12.11
C LEU A 90 7.01 5.73 -12.46
N ARG A 91 6.56 6.08 -13.68
CA ARG A 91 6.43 7.50 -14.07
C ARG A 91 5.13 8.17 -13.60
N SER A 92 4.06 7.42 -13.37
CA SER A 92 2.71 7.99 -13.18
C SER A 92 1.99 7.62 -11.88
N ASN A 93 2.65 7.07 -10.85
CA ASN A 93 2.02 6.74 -9.55
C ASN A 93 0.63 6.08 -9.71
N ALA A 94 0.49 5.21 -10.71
CA ALA A 94 -0.81 4.74 -11.18
C ALA A 94 -1.24 3.43 -10.48
N SER A 95 -0.32 2.81 -9.73
CA SER A 95 -0.56 1.59 -8.95
C SER A 95 -0.46 1.83 -7.44
N ILE A 96 -1.14 0.97 -6.68
CA ILE A 96 -1.06 0.96 -5.21
C ILE A 96 0.40 0.72 -4.79
N ALA A 97 1.11 -0.15 -5.50
CA ALA A 97 2.52 -0.47 -5.27
C ALA A 97 3.44 0.76 -5.40
N GLU A 98 3.32 1.55 -6.47
CA GLU A 98 4.09 2.78 -6.68
C GLU A 98 3.85 3.81 -5.58
N LYS A 99 2.58 4.02 -5.21
CA LYS A 99 2.23 4.95 -4.14
C LYS A 99 2.75 4.50 -2.79
N MET A 100 2.65 3.20 -2.48
CA MET A 100 3.21 2.62 -1.26
C MET A 100 4.74 2.77 -1.22
N LEU A 101 5.43 2.60 -2.36
CA LEU A 101 6.87 2.83 -2.46
C LEU A 101 7.24 4.30 -2.15
N SER A 102 6.49 5.26 -2.68
CA SER A 102 6.68 6.69 -2.37
C SER A 102 6.48 7.00 -0.87
N ASN A 103 5.49 6.38 -0.24
CA ASN A 103 5.24 6.54 1.20
C ASN A 103 6.36 5.89 2.03
N TRP A 104 6.81 4.70 1.65
CA TRP A 104 7.92 4.00 2.30
C TRP A 104 9.21 4.82 2.27
N PHE A 105 9.55 5.43 1.13
CA PHE A 105 10.67 6.39 1.06
C PHE A 105 10.47 7.59 1.99
N SER A 106 9.25 8.15 2.03
CA SER A 106 8.94 9.26 2.93
C SER A 106 9.21 8.91 4.40
N PHE A 107 8.83 7.70 4.84
CA PHE A 107 9.07 7.24 6.21
C PHE A 107 10.55 7.05 6.52
N LEU A 108 11.32 6.43 5.62
CA LEU A 108 12.75 6.20 5.83
C LEU A 108 13.59 7.47 5.76
N LEU A 109 13.21 8.42 4.90
CA LEU A 109 13.96 9.65 4.70
C LEU A 109 13.60 10.74 5.71
N PHE A 110 12.46 10.63 6.40
CA PHE A 110 12.02 11.63 7.37
C PHE A 110 13.09 11.91 8.44
N GLY A 111 13.72 10.88 9.00
CA GLY A 111 14.79 11.04 9.99
C GLY A 111 16.00 11.80 9.44
N TYR A 112 16.42 11.49 8.21
CA TYR A 112 17.53 12.16 7.55
C TYR A 112 17.20 13.64 7.25
N ILE A 113 15.99 13.93 6.76
CA ILE A 113 15.54 15.29 6.47
C ILE A 113 15.46 16.10 7.75
N LYS A 114 14.90 15.54 8.83
CA LYS A 114 14.81 16.23 10.12
C LYS A 114 16.18 16.64 10.66
N VAL A 115 17.14 15.72 10.63
CA VAL A 115 18.52 15.98 11.09
C VAL A 115 19.21 17.04 10.23
N LYS A 116 19.07 16.97 8.90
CA LYS A 116 19.78 17.86 7.97
C LYS A 116 19.18 19.27 7.92
N PHE A 117 17.86 19.39 8.04
CA PHE A 117 17.16 20.66 7.87
C PHE A 117 16.70 21.30 9.19
N LYS A 118 17.06 20.72 10.35
CA LYS A 118 16.75 21.23 11.71
C LYS A 118 15.26 21.60 11.88
N PHE A 119 14.38 20.68 11.48
CA PHE A 119 12.96 20.73 11.85
C PHE A 119 12.71 20.10 13.23
#